data_AF-A0A3E1BSL0-F1
#
_entry.id   AF-A0A3E1BSL0-F1
#
_cell.length_a   1.000
_cell.length_b   1.000
_cell.length_c   1.000
_cell.angle_alpha   90.00
_cell.angle_beta   90.00
_cell.angle_gamma   90.00
#
_symmetry.space_group_name_H-M   'P 1'
#
loop_
_entity.id
_entity.type
_entity.pdbx_description
1 polymer ?
#
loop_
_entity_poly.entity_id
_entity_poly.type
_entity_poly.pdbx_seq_one_letter_code
_entity_poly.pdbx_strand_id
1 'polypeptide(L)'
;ATAMVIKGDALVQVMGDWAKGEFVAAKKTPDKDFLCYRFPGTDGSVIYNSDMFGMFNVPDDRKAAQVALATATLSKSFQSAFNVVKGSVPARTDVPDTDFDACGKKGIADLKAANEGGTLFGSLAQGYGAPPAIANAYKDVVSKFVHGQIKSSDEAVTQLVQAIDDAR
;
A
#
# COMPACT_ATOMS: atom_id res chain seq x y z
N ALA A 1 -15.23 -1.22 4.62
CA ALA A 1 -15.26 -2.65 4.25
C ALA A 1 -14.57 -3.54 5.30
N THR A 2 -13.38 -3.19 5.79
CA THR A 2 -12.63 -4.01 6.76
C THR A 2 -13.44 -4.46 7.98
N ALA A 3 -14.23 -3.56 8.57
CA ALA A 3 -15.11 -3.89 9.69
C ALA A 3 -16.15 -4.97 9.37
N MET A 4 -16.65 -5.05 8.13
CA MET A 4 -17.60 -6.09 7.72
C MET A 4 -16.92 -7.47 7.74
N VAL A 5 -15.67 -7.57 7.27
CA VAL A 5 -14.90 -8.81 7.33
C VAL A 5 -14.58 -9.20 8.78
N ILE A 6 -14.15 -8.22 9.60
CA ILE A 6 -13.87 -8.45 11.03
C ILE A 6 -15.10 -9.00 11.78
N LYS A 7 -16.31 -8.54 11.43
CA LYS A 7 -17.58 -8.95 12.03
C LYS A 7 -18.16 -10.24 11.45
N GLY A 8 -17.67 -10.69 10.29
CA GLY A 8 -18.23 -11.83 9.56
C GLY A 8 -19.40 -11.48 8.63
N ASP A 9 -19.67 -10.19 8.40
CA ASP A 9 -20.69 -9.72 7.46
C ASP A 9 -20.22 -9.80 5.99
N ALA A 10 -18.91 -9.96 5.77
CA ALA A 10 -18.30 -10.14 4.46
C ALA A 10 -17.17 -11.18 4.54
N LEU A 11 -16.99 -11.98 3.48
CA LEU A 11 -16.00 -13.07 3.47
C LEU A 11 -14.56 -12.57 3.28
N VAL A 12 -14.35 -11.62 2.37
CA VAL A 12 -13.02 -11.18 1.94
C VAL A 12 -13.03 -9.70 1.58
N GLN A 13 -11.87 -9.07 1.68
CA GLN A 13 -11.62 -7.71 1.21
C GLN A 13 -10.31 -7.67 0.43
N VAL A 14 -10.35 -7.07 -0.76
CA VAL A 14 -9.14 -6.73 -1.53
C VAL A 14 -8.72 -5.32 -1.14
N MET A 15 -7.61 -5.21 -0.42
CA MET A 15 -7.09 -3.94 0.10
C MET A 15 -5.59 -4.06 0.38
N GLY A 16 -4.91 -2.93 0.54
CA GLY A 16 -3.55 -2.94 1.06
C GLY A 16 -3.48 -3.37 2.53
N ASP A 17 -2.26 -3.62 2.98
CA ASP A 17 -1.94 -4.17 4.29
C ASP A 17 -2.30 -3.24 5.47
N TRP A 18 -2.55 -1.94 5.22
CA TRP A 18 -3.14 -1.04 6.21
C TRP A 18 -4.46 -1.57 6.79
N ALA A 19 -5.19 -2.42 6.04
CA ALA A 19 -6.36 -3.12 6.58
C ALA A 19 -6.02 -3.98 7.81
N LYS A 20 -4.80 -4.56 7.87
CA LYS A 20 -4.32 -5.34 9.02
C LYS A 20 -4.30 -4.52 10.31
N GLY A 21 -3.99 -3.22 10.24
CA GLY A 21 -4.04 -2.33 11.40
C GLY A 21 -5.40 -2.35 12.08
N GLU A 22 -6.49 -2.39 11.30
CA GLU A 22 -7.86 -2.49 11.83
C GLU A 22 -8.13 -3.84 12.49
N PHE A 23 -7.64 -4.95 11.92
CA PHE A 23 -7.77 -6.28 12.54
C PHE A 23 -7.03 -6.34 13.88
N VAL A 24 -5.80 -5.81 13.93
CA VAL A 24 -4.99 -5.75 15.15
C VAL A 24 -5.66 -4.86 16.20
N ALA A 25 -6.18 -3.69 15.82
CA ALA A 25 -6.94 -2.82 16.71
C ALA A 25 -8.20 -3.50 17.27
N ALA A 26 -8.84 -4.37 16.47
CA ALA A 26 -9.95 -5.22 16.90
C ALA A 26 -9.53 -6.50 17.64
N LYS A 27 -8.25 -6.62 18.04
CA LYS A 27 -7.66 -7.76 18.76
C LYS A 27 -7.79 -9.09 18.02
N LYS A 28 -7.80 -9.06 16.68
CA LYS A 28 -7.80 -10.26 15.82
C LYS A 28 -6.37 -10.73 15.56
N THR A 29 -6.17 -12.04 15.55
CA THR A 29 -4.85 -12.65 15.34
C THR A 29 -4.75 -13.26 13.93
N PRO A 30 -3.68 -12.99 13.16
CA PRO A 30 -3.39 -13.70 11.92
C PRO A 30 -3.39 -15.23 12.11
N ASP A 31 -3.73 -15.97 11.05
CA ASP A 31 -3.77 -17.45 11.01
C ASP A 31 -4.78 -18.09 11.97
N LYS A 32 -5.58 -17.28 12.67
CA LYS A 32 -6.67 -17.71 13.55
C LYS A 32 -7.98 -17.01 13.21
N ASP A 33 -7.97 -15.68 13.20
CA ASP A 33 -9.15 -14.86 12.95
C ASP A 33 -9.22 -14.36 11.50
N PHE A 34 -8.08 -14.21 10.83
CA PHE A 34 -7.99 -13.78 9.44
C PHE A 34 -6.72 -14.31 8.77
N LEU A 35 -6.72 -14.33 7.44
CA LEU A 35 -5.60 -14.74 6.62
C LEU A 35 -5.19 -13.59 5.70
N CYS A 36 -3.90 -13.49 5.39
CA CYS A 36 -3.33 -12.48 4.51
C CYS A 36 -2.66 -13.16 3.31
N TYR A 37 -3.30 -13.07 2.15
CA TYR A 37 -2.80 -13.63 0.91
C TYR A 37 -2.53 -12.53 -0.12
N ARG A 38 -1.63 -12.84 -1.06
CA ARG A 38 -1.52 -12.06 -2.29
C ARG A 38 -2.83 -12.19 -3.08
N PHE A 39 -3.14 -11.16 -3.87
CA PHE A 39 -4.28 -11.26 -4.76
C PHE A 39 -4.05 -12.43 -5.73
N PRO A 40 -5.05 -13.28 -6.03
CA PRO A 40 -4.85 -14.44 -6.89
C PRO A 40 -4.16 -14.09 -8.22
N GLY A 41 -3.10 -14.82 -8.56
CA GLY A 41 -2.29 -14.57 -9.76
C GLY A 41 -1.22 -13.49 -9.63
N THR A 42 -0.99 -12.95 -8.42
CA THR A 42 0.06 -11.93 -8.16
C THR A 42 1.19 -12.43 -7.27
N ASP A 43 1.25 -13.74 -7.00
CA ASP A 43 2.35 -14.33 -6.24
C ASP A 43 3.72 -14.00 -6.85
N GLY A 44 4.69 -13.72 -5.99
CA GLY A 44 6.03 -13.27 -6.40
C GLY A 44 6.10 -11.80 -6.82
N SER A 45 4.98 -11.07 -6.90
CA SER A 45 4.96 -9.63 -7.18
C SER A 45 4.44 -8.83 -5.98
N VAL A 46 4.95 -7.60 -5.83
CA VAL A 46 4.46 -6.65 -4.84
C VAL A 46 4.14 -5.33 -5.53
N ILE A 47 2.89 -4.88 -5.37
CA ILE A 47 2.45 -3.55 -5.80
C ILE A 47 2.56 -2.63 -4.59
N TYR A 48 3.65 -1.86 -4.49
CA TYR A 48 3.98 -1.09 -3.29
C TYR A 48 3.41 0.33 -3.33
N ASN A 49 3.23 0.89 -2.14
CA ASN A 49 3.24 2.32 -1.87
C ASN A 49 4.09 2.55 -0.62
N SER A 50 4.65 3.75 -0.50
CA SER A 50 5.42 4.16 0.68
C SER A 50 4.86 5.47 1.23
N ASP A 51 4.64 5.53 2.53
CA ASP A 51 4.19 6.77 3.19
C ASP A 51 5.44 7.60 3.52
N MET A 52 5.51 8.84 3.01
CA MET A 52 6.69 9.70 3.14
C MET A 52 6.37 11.02 3.81
N PHE A 53 7.26 11.49 4.70
CA PHE A 53 7.23 12.86 5.21
C PHE A 53 8.12 13.75 4.34
N GLY A 54 7.49 14.62 3.54
CA GLY A 54 8.19 15.67 2.82
C GLY A 54 8.53 16.85 3.72
N MET A 55 9.81 17.22 3.78
CA MET A 55 10.27 18.41 4.53
C MET A 55 10.22 19.63 3.63
N PHE A 56 9.20 20.47 3.81
CA PHE A 56 9.08 21.74 3.09
C PHE A 56 10.21 22.69 3.48
N ASN A 57 10.57 23.61 2.57
CA ASN A 57 11.54 24.65 2.90
C ASN A 57 10.98 25.57 4.00
N VAL A 58 11.75 25.76 5.06
CA VAL A 58 11.40 26.58 6.23
C VAL A 58 12.60 27.43 6.66
N PRO A 59 12.39 28.53 7.41
CA PRO A 59 13.45 29.29 8.06
C PRO A 59 14.30 28.42 8.99
N ASP A 60 15.52 28.88 9.29
CA ASP A 60 16.57 28.08 9.94
C ASP A 60 16.20 27.59 11.34
N ASP A 61 15.38 28.35 12.07
CA ASP A 61 14.89 28.01 13.41
C ASP A 61 14.06 26.71 13.44
N ARG A 62 13.50 26.29 12.29
CA ARG A 62 12.70 25.07 12.16
C ARG A 62 13.44 23.89 11.53
N LYS A 63 14.60 24.11 10.90
CA LYS A 63 15.34 23.06 10.19
C LYS A 63 15.81 21.94 11.12
N ALA A 64 16.25 22.27 12.33
CA ALA A 64 16.69 21.27 13.30
C ALA A 64 15.57 20.27 13.66
N ALA A 65 14.33 20.75 13.79
CA ALA A 65 13.18 19.89 14.07
C ALA A 65 12.84 18.96 12.90
N GLN A 66 12.94 19.44 11.65
CA GLN A 66 12.76 18.60 10.46
C GLN A 66 13.80 17.49 10.35
N VAL A 67 15.06 17.80 10.65
CA VAL A 67 16.14 16.79 10.69
C VAL A 67 15.90 15.77 11.80
N ALA A 68 15.45 16.22 12.98
CA ALA A 68 15.10 15.33 14.08
C ALA A 68 13.95 14.39 13.69
N LEU A 69 12.90 14.90 13.05
CA LEU A 69 11.78 14.09 12.54
C LEU A 69 12.26 13.06 11.52
N ALA A 70 13.05 13.47 10.51
CA ALA A 70 13.59 12.55 9.50
C ALA A 70 14.49 11.46 10.12
N THR A 71 15.31 11.83 11.11
CA THR A 71 16.19 10.90 11.81
C THR A 71 15.38 9.90 12.63
N ALA A 72 14.38 10.37 13.36
CA ALA A 72 13.53 9.53 14.19
C ALA A 72 12.74 8.53 13.34
N THR A 73 12.11 8.98 12.26
CA THR A 73 11.28 8.13 11.39
C THR A 73 12.07 7.07 10.66
N LEU A 74 13.38 7.25 10.44
CA LEU A 74 14.27 6.26 9.82
C LEU A 74 15.11 5.46 10.83
N SER A 75 14.90 5.64 12.14
CA SER A 75 15.54 4.78 13.13
C SER A 75 14.97 3.35 13.06
N LYS A 76 15.80 2.33 13.30
CA LYS A 76 15.35 0.93 13.25
C LYS A 76 14.25 0.63 14.27
N SER A 77 14.38 1.19 15.47
CA SER A 77 13.41 1.01 16.55
C SER A 77 12.05 1.60 16.19
N PHE A 78 12.02 2.82 15.65
CA PHE A 78 10.77 3.41 15.16
C PHE A 78 10.19 2.61 13.99
N GLN A 79 11.02 2.24 13.02
CA GLN A 79 10.58 1.45 11.87
C GLN A 79 10.00 0.09 12.29
N SER A 80 10.54 -0.61 13.28
CA SER A 80 9.90 -1.82 13.82
C SER A 80 8.55 -1.48 14.47
N ALA A 81 8.57 -0.65 15.53
CA ALA A 81 7.41 -0.40 16.36
C ALA A 81 6.23 0.23 15.59
N PHE A 82 6.50 1.19 14.72
CA PHE A 82 5.49 1.85 13.91
C PHE A 82 4.82 0.89 12.93
N ASN A 83 5.62 0.11 12.18
CA ASN A 83 5.10 -0.75 11.12
C ASN A 83 4.35 -1.97 11.68
N VAL A 84 4.74 -2.48 12.86
CA VAL A 84 3.97 -3.52 13.58
C VAL A 84 2.52 -3.08 13.80
N VAL A 85 2.32 -1.84 14.27
CA VAL A 85 0.97 -1.28 14.55
C VAL A 85 0.25 -0.87 13.27
N LYS A 86 0.93 -0.14 12.38
CA LYS A 86 0.37 0.37 11.11
C LYS A 86 -0.08 -0.76 10.19
N GLY A 87 0.56 -1.91 10.31
CA GLY A 87 0.33 -3.09 9.50
C GLY A 87 1.08 -3.12 8.18
N SER A 88 2.08 -2.26 8.04
CA SER A 88 2.96 -2.15 6.87
C SER A 88 4.30 -2.87 7.07
N VAL A 89 5.11 -2.91 6.02
CA VAL A 89 6.51 -3.37 6.04
C VAL A 89 7.45 -2.17 6.23
N PRO A 90 8.55 -2.30 7.02
CA PRO A 90 9.55 -1.25 7.13
C PRO A 90 10.12 -0.78 5.80
N ALA A 91 10.33 0.53 5.66
CA ALA A 91 11.04 1.09 4.51
C ALA A 91 12.54 0.71 4.52
N ARG A 92 13.08 0.47 5.72
CA ARG A 92 14.44 -0.04 5.90
C ARG A 92 14.49 -1.55 5.73
N THR A 93 15.33 -2.02 4.82
CA THR A 93 15.54 -3.45 4.55
C THR A 93 16.40 -4.17 5.60
N ASP A 94 16.97 -3.42 6.55
CA ASP A 94 17.84 -3.94 7.61
C ASP A 94 17.18 -3.95 9.01
N VAL A 95 15.85 -3.80 9.05
CA VAL A 95 15.03 -3.97 10.25
C VAL A 95 14.66 -5.45 10.37
N PRO A 96 14.96 -6.11 11.50
CA PRO A 96 14.58 -7.51 11.70
C PRO A 96 13.05 -7.64 11.80
N ASP A 97 12.54 -8.79 11.37
CA ASP A 97 11.11 -9.10 11.38
C ASP A 97 10.63 -9.70 12.71
N THR A 98 11.49 -9.72 13.74
CA THR A 98 11.28 -10.44 15.01
C THR A 98 9.98 -10.07 15.70
N ASP A 99 9.62 -8.78 15.68
CA ASP A 99 8.46 -8.24 16.38
C ASP A 99 7.18 -8.28 15.52
N PHE A 100 7.29 -8.68 14.26
CA PHE A 100 6.18 -8.70 13.32
C PHE A 100 5.35 -9.97 13.47
N ASP A 101 4.03 -9.83 13.27
CA ASP A 101 3.12 -10.96 13.18
C ASP A 101 3.34 -11.78 11.90
N ALA A 102 2.65 -12.91 11.74
CA ALA A 102 2.81 -13.79 10.59
C ALA A 102 2.61 -13.06 9.24
N CYS A 103 1.65 -12.15 9.17
CA CYS A 103 1.41 -11.34 7.98
C CYS A 103 2.53 -10.31 7.73
N GLY A 104 3.03 -9.66 8.78
CA GLY A 104 4.13 -8.72 8.69
C GLY A 104 5.43 -9.39 8.23
N LYS A 105 5.76 -10.56 8.79
CA LYS A 105 6.90 -11.38 8.36
C LYS A 105 6.79 -11.79 6.90
N LYS A 106 5.61 -12.27 6.50
CA LYS A 106 5.31 -12.56 5.10
C LYS A 106 5.50 -11.32 4.21
N GLY A 107 4.98 -10.17 4.62
CA GLY A 107 5.13 -8.91 3.89
C GLY A 107 6.60 -8.51 3.69
N ILE A 108 7.42 -8.61 4.73
CA ILE A 108 8.87 -8.33 4.68
C ILE A 108 9.58 -9.27 3.70
N ALA A 109 9.31 -10.58 3.80
CA ALA A 109 9.91 -11.57 2.92
C ALA A 109 9.50 -11.39 1.46
N ASP A 110 8.20 -11.17 1.21
CA ASP A 110 7.67 -10.93 -0.13
C ASP A 110 8.24 -9.64 -0.75
N LEU A 111 8.38 -8.56 0.03
CA LEU A 111 8.97 -7.31 -0.44
C LEU A 111 10.43 -7.52 -0.88
N LYS A 112 11.21 -8.21 -0.05
CA LYS A 112 12.60 -8.55 -0.38
C LYS A 112 12.68 -9.38 -1.66
N ALA A 113 11.87 -10.44 -1.77
CA ALA A 113 11.86 -11.32 -2.93
C ALA A 113 11.43 -10.57 -4.21
N ALA A 114 10.41 -9.72 -4.14
CA ALA A 114 9.96 -8.95 -5.29
C ALA A 114 10.99 -7.89 -5.73
N ASN A 115 11.69 -7.27 -4.78
CA ASN A 115 12.77 -6.33 -5.09
C ASN A 115 13.94 -7.04 -5.77
N GLU A 116 14.35 -8.21 -5.28
CA GLU A 116 15.42 -9.02 -5.87
C GLU A 116 15.02 -9.60 -7.24
N GLY A 117 13.74 -9.93 -7.43
CA GLY A 117 13.18 -10.49 -8.66
C GLY A 117 12.76 -9.49 -9.73
N GLY A 118 12.85 -8.18 -9.48
CA GLY A 118 12.39 -7.16 -10.43
C GLY A 118 10.87 -7.10 -10.60
N THR A 119 10.12 -7.60 -9.62
CA THR A 119 8.64 -7.68 -9.60
C THR A 119 8.03 -6.77 -8.52
N LEU A 120 8.80 -5.76 -8.08
CA LEU A 120 8.34 -4.69 -7.20
C LEU A 120 7.83 -3.51 -8.03
N PHE A 121 6.51 -3.38 -8.14
CA PHE A 121 5.85 -2.39 -8.98
C PHE A 121 5.21 -1.27 -8.16
N GLY A 122 5.24 -0.05 -8.67
CA GLY A 122 4.55 1.07 -8.03
C GLY A 122 3.03 0.97 -8.16
N SER A 123 2.32 1.15 -7.05
CA SER A 123 0.85 1.21 -7.03
C SER A 123 0.31 2.42 -7.79
N LEU A 124 -0.45 2.19 -8.86
CA LEU A 124 -1.17 3.26 -9.57
C LEU A 124 -2.25 3.90 -8.68
N ALA A 125 -2.95 3.07 -7.89
CA ALA A 125 -4.00 3.54 -6.99
C ALA A 125 -3.44 4.50 -5.92
N GLN A 126 -2.20 4.26 -5.47
CA GLN A 126 -1.54 5.00 -4.40
C GLN A 126 -0.40 5.92 -4.87
N GLY A 127 -0.40 6.31 -6.15
CA GLY A 127 0.48 7.38 -6.65
C GLY A 127 1.93 6.99 -6.93
N TYR A 128 2.26 5.70 -6.97
CA TYR A 128 3.59 5.17 -7.27
C TYR A 128 3.73 4.62 -8.70
N GLY A 129 2.60 4.38 -9.37
CA GLY A 129 2.60 3.78 -10.72
C GLY A 129 2.70 4.78 -11.87
N ALA A 130 2.27 6.03 -11.67
CA ALA A 130 2.26 7.07 -12.71
C ALA A 130 2.12 8.48 -12.11
N PRO A 131 2.40 9.55 -12.87
CA PRO A 131 2.11 10.92 -12.46
C PRO A 131 0.61 11.15 -12.14
N PRO A 132 0.27 12.14 -11.30
CA PRO A 132 -1.12 12.38 -10.87
C PRO A 132 -2.13 12.52 -12.01
N ALA A 133 -1.78 13.19 -13.10
CA ALA A 133 -2.67 13.36 -14.27
C ALA A 133 -3.08 12.00 -14.86
N ILE A 134 -2.09 11.14 -15.16
CA ILE A 134 -2.29 9.80 -15.69
C ILE A 134 -3.05 8.90 -14.70
N ALA A 135 -2.66 8.94 -13.42
CA ALA A 135 -3.31 8.12 -12.38
C ALA A 135 -4.79 8.50 -12.19
N ASN A 136 -5.11 9.79 -12.28
CA ASN A 136 -6.49 10.26 -12.16
C ASN A 136 -7.32 9.92 -13.40
N ALA A 137 -6.76 10.06 -14.60
CA ALA A 137 -7.40 9.62 -15.84
C ALA A 137 -7.75 8.13 -15.81
N TYR A 138 -6.81 7.28 -15.38
CA TYR A 138 -7.06 5.85 -15.18
C TYR A 138 -8.18 5.58 -14.16
N LYS A 139 -8.13 6.23 -12.99
CA LYS A 139 -9.11 6.03 -11.91
C LYS A 139 -10.52 6.42 -12.34
N ASP A 140 -10.67 7.49 -13.12
CA ASP A 140 -11.95 7.95 -13.63
C ASP A 140 -12.60 6.88 -14.55
N VAL A 141 -11.86 6.37 -15.53
CA VAL A 141 -12.37 5.33 -16.44
C VAL A 141 -12.71 4.04 -15.67
N VAL A 142 -11.85 3.59 -14.75
CA VAL A 142 -12.12 2.41 -13.92
C VAL A 142 -13.38 2.62 -13.06
N SER A 143 -13.53 3.81 -12.45
CA SER A 143 -14.71 4.12 -11.64
C SER A 143 -15.98 4.11 -12.48
N LYS A 144 -15.98 4.75 -13.66
CA LYS A 144 -17.11 4.76 -14.58
C LYS A 144 -17.50 3.34 -15.03
N PHE A 145 -16.51 2.49 -15.32
CA PHE A 145 -16.75 1.10 -15.69
C PHE A 145 -17.35 0.29 -14.55
N VAL A 146 -16.77 0.34 -13.35
CA VAL A 146 -17.26 -0.42 -12.18
C VAL A 146 -18.66 0.01 -11.75
N HIS A 147 -19.00 1.29 -11.94
CA HIS A 147 -20.36 1.80 -11.68
C HIS A 147 -21.32 1.62 -12.86
N GLY A 148 -20.93 0.88 -13.90
CA GLY A 148 -21.78 0.55 -15.05
C GLY A 148 -22.14 1.74 -15.94
N GLN A 149 -21.37 2.83 -15.90
CA GLN A 149 -21.53 3.97 -16.79
C GLN A 149 -20.92 3.71 -18.16
N ILE A 150 -19.81 2.96 -18.20
CA ILE A 150 -19.25 2.34 -19.41
C ILE A 150 -19.78 0.90 -19.48
N LYS A 151 -20.33 0.50 -20.63
CA LYS A 151 -21.17 -0.71 -20.70
C LYS A 151 -20.41 -1.98 -21.10
N SER A 152 -19.25 -1.84 -21.74
CA SER A 152 -18.42 -2.97 -22.15
C SER A 152 -16.96 -2.77 -21.79
N SER A 153 -16.24 -3.88 -21.65
CA SER A 153 -14.79 -3.85 -21.42
C SER A 153 -14.05 -3.24 -22.62
N ASP A 154 -14.50 -3.48 -23.85
CA ASP A 154 -13.89 -2.92 -25.06
C ASP A 154 -13.99 -1.39 -25.06
N GLU A 155 -15.17 -0.86 -24.71
CA GLU A 155 -15.38 0.57 -24.58
C GLU A 155 -14.50 1.16 -23.47
N ALA A 156 -14.37 0.46 -22.33
CA ALA A 156 -13.51 0.90 -21.23
C ALA A 156 -12.04 0.95 -21.65
N VAL A 157 -11.56 -0.01 -22.44
CA VAL A 157 -10.19 -0.03 -22.97
C VAL A 157 -9.98 1.14 -23.94
N THR A 158 -10.90 1.38 -24.88
CA THR A 158 -10.80 2.51 -25.80
C THR A 158 -10.76 3.85 -25.06
N GLN A 159 -11.67 4.05 -24.09
CA GLN A 159 -11.69 5.28 -23.29
C GLN A 159 -10.45 5.42 -22.42
N LEU A 160 -9.91 4.31 -21.90
CA LEU A 160 -8.69 4.35 -21.10
C LEU A 160 -7.47 4.80 -21.92
N VAL A 161 -7.30 4.28 -23.13
CA VAL A 161 -6.21 4.70 -24.03
C VAL A 161 -6.31 6.19 -24.31
N GLN A 162 -7.49 6.66 -24.71
CA GLN A 162 -7.72 8.08 -24.99
C GLN A 162 -7.43 8.96 -23.75
N ALA A 163 -7.96 8.59 -22.59
CA ALA A 163 -7.79 9.37 -21.37
C ALA A 163 -6.34 9.44 -20.90
N ILE A 164 -5.55 8.38 -21.13
CA ILE A 164 -4.11 8.39 -20.84
C ILE A 164 -3.37 9.29 -21.83
N ASP A 165 -3.69 9.22 -23.13
CA ASP A 165 -3.05 10.06 -24.14
C ASP A 165 -3.35 11.56 -23.93
N ASP A 166 -4.56 11.91 -23.53
CA ASP A 166 -4.96 13.29 -23.21
C ASP A 166 -4.29 13.85 -21.94
N ALA A 167 -3.81 12.97 -21.06
CA ALA A 167 -3.22 13.32 -19.77
C ALA A 167 -1.68 13.36 -19.78
N ARG A 168 -1.04 13.09 -20.92
CA ARG A 168 0.42 13.20 -21.12
C ARG A 168 0.84 14.63 -21.40
#